data_AF-A0A970CWI2-F1
#
_entry.id   AF-A0A970CWI2-F1
#
_cell.length_a   1.000
_cell.length_b   1.000
_cell.length_c   1.000
_cell.angle_alpha   90.00
_cell.angle_beta   90.00
_cell.angle_gamma   90.00
#
_symmetry.space_group_name_H-M   'P 1'
#
loop_
_entity.id
_entity.type
_entity.pdbx_description
1 polymer ?
#
loop_
_entity_poly.entity_id
_entity_poly.type
_entity_poly.pdbx_seq_one_letter_code
_entity_poly.pdbx_strand_id
1 'polypeptide(L)'
;MDMSYFPLTSKDLKAKGLKIAIVYRHEKGTFEVWLSGRNREVIKWYSPLFTNIVEFCHDKSNGDAIVERVLTDKPDFDNQEELLKIIVEGIGKFIEDIYGYILEK
;
A
#
# COMPACT_ATOMS: atom_id res chain seq x y z
N MET A 1 -7.76 -9.28 15.74
CA MET A 1 -7.79 -8.58 14.45
C MET A 1 -6.36 -8.26 14.14
N ASP A 2 -5.80 -8.88 13.11
CA ASP A 2 -4.35 -8.84 12.89
C ASP A 2 -3.92 -7.53 12.20
N MET A 3 -4.90 -6.79 11.63
CA MET A 3 -4.70 -5.48 11.03
C MET A 3 -5.97 -4.61 11.07
N SER A 4 -5.77 -3.29 11.05
CA SER A 4 -6.80 -2.29 10.71
C SER A 4 -6.46 -1.68 9.35
N TYR A 5 -7.46 -1.45 8.48
CA TYR A 5 -7.18 -0.85 7.17
C TYR A 5 -8.19 0.21 6.75
N PHE A 6 -7.71 1.18 5.97
CA PHE A 6 -8.51 2.24 5.36
C PHE A 6 -8.20 2.32 3.86
N PRO A 7 -9.19 2.08 2.98
CA PRO A 7 -8.97 2.14 1.54
C PRO A 7 -9.03 3.58 1.01
N LEU A 8 -8.03 3.95 0.21
CA LEU A 8 -7.98 5.13 -0.64
C LEU A 8 -8.12 4.69 -2.10
N THR A 9 -9.27 4.97 -2.72
CA THR A 9 -9.55 4.50 -4.08
C THR A 9 -10.01 5.66 -4.97
N SER A 10 -9.17 6.05 -5.94
CA SER A 10 -9.54 6.98 -7.00
C SER A 10 -10.48 6.30 -8.01
N LYS A 11 -11.08 7.10 -8.90
CA LYS A 11 -11.90 6.57 -10.01
C LYS A 11 -11.09 5.65 -10.93
N ASP A 12 -9.84 6.02 -11.23
CA ASP A 12 -8.97 5.28 -12.15
C ASP A 12 -8.55 3.93 -11.58
N LEU A 13 -8.17 3.90 -10.30
CA LEU A 13 -7.86 2.65 -9.60
C LEU A 13 -9.10 1.75 -9.54
N LYS A 14 -10.26 2.32 -9.18
CA LYS A 14 -11.52 1.57 -9.14
C LYS A 14 -11.87 0.92 -10.48
N ALA A 15 -11.66 1.64 -11.59
CA ALA A 15 -11.91 1.13 -12.95
C ALA A 15 -10.98 -0.06 -13.29
N LYS A 16 -9.74 -0.04 -12.82
CA LYS A 16 -8.78 -1.16 -12.94
C LYS A 16 -8.98 -2.27 -11.89
N GLY A 17 -9.98 -2.12 -11.00
CA GLY A 17 -10.20 -3.04 -9.88
C GLY A 17 -9.10 -2.98 -8.82
N LEU A 18 -8.33 -1.91 -8.77
CA LEU A 18 -7.27 -1.64 -7.82
C LEU A 18 -7.73 -0.68 -6.72
N LYS A 19 -7.01 -0.70 -5.60
CA LYS A 19 -7.17 0.25 -4.49
C LYS A 19 -5.82 0.47 -3.82
N ILE A 20 -5.63 1.64 -3.23
CA ILE A 20 -4.57 1.86 -2.26
C ILE A 20 -5.16 1.62 -0.88
N ALA A 21 -4.44 0.94 0.00
CA ALA A 21 -4.89 0.69 1.37
C ALA A 21 -3.82 1.21 2.34
N ILE A 22 -4.24 2.02 3.30
CA ILE A 22 -3.44 2.33 4.49
C ILE A 22 -3.71 1.21 5.48
N VAL A 23 -2.68 0.55 5.97
CA VAL A 23 -2.81 -0.62 6.83
C VAL A 23 -1.99 -0.39 8.10
N TYR A 24 -2.60 -0.63 9.25
CA TYR A 24 -1.90 -0.74 10.52
C TYR A 24 -1.83 -2.20 10.95
N ARG A 25 -0.62 -2.74 11.07
CA ARG A 25 -0.35 -4.12 11.46
C ARG A 25 -0.18 -4.18 12.98
N HIS A 26 -1.22 -4.60 13.70
CA HIS A 26 -1.23 -4.58 15.17
C HIS A 26 -0.10 -5.42 15.78
N GLU A 27 0.19 -6.60 15.21
CA GLU A 27 1.25 -7.49 15.71
C GLU A 27 2.65 -6.89 15.57
N LYS A 28 2.90 -6.16 14.47
CA LYS A 28 4.21 -5.55 14.19
C LYS A 28 4.31 -4.12 14.72
N GLY A 29 3.18 -3.48 15.04
CA GLY A 29 3.12 -2.07 15.40
C GLY A 29 3.45 -1.14 14.23
N THR A 30 3.24 -1.55 12.98
CA THR A 30 3.69 -0.79 11.80
C THR A 30 2.55 -0.19 11.00
N PHE A 31 2.77 1.00 10.44
CA PHE A 31 1.94 1.53 9.36
C PHE A 31 2.54 1.17 8.01
N GLU A 32 1.69 0.69 7.12
CA GLU A 32 2.02 0.29 5.77
C GLU A 32 1.04 0.93 4.79
N VAL A 33 1.49 1.10 3.55
CA VAL A 33 0.64 1.45 2.40
C VAL A 33 0.77 0.37 1.35
N TRP A 34 -0.38 -0.12 0.87
CA TRP A 34 -0.44 -1.22 -0.08
C TRP A 34 -1.12 -0.78 -1.36
N LEU A 35 -0.62 -1.25 -2.50
CA LEU A 35 -1.44 -1.40 -3.70
C LEU A 35 -2.11 -2.77 -3.62
N SER A 36 -3.43 -2.82 -3.74
CA SER A 36 -4.21 -4.04 -3.60
C SER A 36 -5.25 -4.15 -4.70
N GLY A 37 -5.74 -5.36 -4.96
CA GLY A 37 -6.85 -5.62 -5.87
C GLY A 37 -8.18 -5.73 -5.12
N ARG A 38 -9.29 -5.54 -5.84
CA ARG A 38 -10.65 -5.77 -5.33
C ARG A 38 -10.88 -7.24 -4.96
N ASN A 39 -10.12 -8.15 -5.54
CA ASN A 39 -10.13 -9.58 -5.27
C ASN A 39 -8.75 -10.19 -5.61
N ARG A 40 -8.55 -11.46 -5.25
CA ARG A 40 -7.28 -12.19 -5.46
C ARG A 40 -6.93 -12.40 -6.93
N GLU A 41 -7.91 -12.44 -7.84
CA GLU A 41 -7.66 -12.57 -9.27
C GLU A 41 -7.01 -11.31 -9.85
N VAL A 42 -7.52 -10.13 -9.46
CA VAL A 42 -6.91 -8.85 -9.85
C VAL A 42 -5.51 -8.73 -9.28
N ILE A 43 -5.29 -9.12 -8.02
CA ILE A 43 -3.94 -9.14 -7.43
C ILE A 43 -2.99 -9.97 -8.30
N LYS A 44 -3.35 -11.23 -8.59
CA LYS A 44 -2.54 -12.12 -9.43
C LYS A 44 -2.26 -11.57 -10.82
N TRP A 45 -3.22 -10.85 -11.41
CA TRP A 45 -3.06 -10.25 -12.74
C TRP A 45 -2.02 -9.12 -12.74
N TYR A 46 -2.01 -8.29 -11.70
CA TYR A 46 -1.14 -7.12 -11.61
C TYR A 46 0.23 -7.42 -10.96
N SER A 47 0.34 -8.41 -10.06
CA SER A 47 1.60 -8.76 -9.37
C SER A 47 2.82 -8.89 -10.30
N PRO A 48 2.74 -9.55 -11.48
CA PRO A 48 3.89 -9.68 -12.38
C PRO A 48 4.47 -8.36 -12.90
N LEU A 49 3.71 -7.26 -12.88
CA LEU A 49 4.20 -5.95 -13.30
C LEU A 49 5.21 -5.36 -12.30
N PHE A 50 5.16 -5.81 -11.05
CA PHE A 50 5.94 -5.26 -9.94
C PHE A 50 7.05 -6.21 -9.47
N THR A 51 7.09 -7.47 -9.94
CA THR A 51 8.03 -8.50 -9.43
C THR A 51 9.51 -8.20 -9.65
N ASN A 52 9.85 -7.35 -10.63
CA ASN A 52 11.25 -7.00 -10.93
C ASN A 52 11.68 -5.68 -10.26
N ILE A 53 10.83 -5.07 -9.45
CA ILE A 53 11.11 -3.80 -8.80
C ILE A 53 11.50 -4.11 -7.36
N VAL A 54 12.81 -4.06 -7.09
CA VAL A 54 13.40 -4.38 -5.78
C VAL A 54 12.80 -3.53 -4.66
N GLU A 55 12.38 -2.30 -4.97
CA GLU A 55 11.76 -1.35 -4.05
C GLU A 55 10.32 -1.72 -3.66
N PHE A 56 9.67 -2.63 -4.40
CA PHE A 56 8.33 -3.15 -4.14
C PHE A 56 8.39 -4.60 -3.66
N CYS A 57 9.31 -4.87 -2.72
CA CYS A 57 9.53 -6.20 -2.14
C CYS A 57 8.26 -6.71 -1.46
N HIS A 58 7.46 -7.45 -2.23
CA HIS A 58 6.23 -8.08 -1.79
C HIS A 58 6.54 -9.28 -0.89
N ASP A 59 5.96 -9.31 0.30
CA ASP A 59 5.91 -10.53 1.09
C ASP A 59 4.97 -11.50 0.39
N LYS A 60 5.51 -12.56 -0.21
CA LYS A 60 4.73 -13.56 -0.95
C LYS A 60 3.69 -14.28 -0.08
N SER A 61 3.77 -14.14 1.24
CA SER A 61 2.75 -14.65 2.17
C SER A 61 1.53 -13.72 2.30
N ASN A 62 1.65 -12.45 1.91
CA ASN A 62 0.56 -11.47 1.93
C ASN A 62 -0.34 -11.62 0.70
N GLY A 63 -1.44 -12.38 0.83
CA GLY A 63 -2.40 -12.57 -0.25
C GLY A 63 -3.26 -11.36 -0.60
N ASP A 64 -3.13 -10.25 0.13
CA ASP A 64 -4.01 -9.08 0.03
C ASP A 64 -3.33 -7.86 -0.61
N ALA A 65 -2.04 -7.94 -0.93
CA ALA A 65 -1.28 -6.87 -1.56
C ALA A 65 -0.60 -7.29 -2.86
N ILE A 66 -0.44 -6.33 -3.77
CA ILE A 66 0.37 -6.41 -4.98
C ILE A 66 1.75 -5.81 -4.69
N VAL A 67 1.75 -4.69 -3.97
CA VAL A 67 2.92 -3.94 -3.51
C VAL A 67 2.65 -3.50 -2.08
N GLU A 68 3.69 -3.52 -1.25
CA GLU A 68 3.63 -3.08 0.15
C GLU A 68 4.82 -2.16 0.44
N ARG A 69 4.59 -1.11 1.21
CA ARG A 69 5.64 -0.22 1.70
C ARG A 69 5.36 0.13 3.15
N VAL A 70 6.36 -0.02 4.02
CA VAL A 70 6.29 0.46 5.40
C VAL A 70 6.41 1.99 5.40
N LEU A 71 5.45 2.67 6.02
CA LEU A 71 5.46 4.12 6.23
C LEU A 71 6.22 4.49 7.51
N THR A 72 5.98 3.73 8.58
CA THR A 72 6.74 3.81 9.84
C THR A 72 6.63 2.48 10.59
N ASP A 73 7.73 2.02 11.15
CA ASP A 73 7.80 0.79 11.94
C ASP A 73 7.67 1.02 13.46
N LYS A 74 7.69 2.28 13.89
CA LYS A 74 7.58 2.73 15.29
C LYS A 74 6.75 4.02 15.35
N PRO A 75 5.44 3.95 15.16
CA PRO A 75 4.59 5.12 15.26
C PRO A 75 4.59 5.68 16.68
N ASP A 76 4.82 6.98 16.79
CA ASP A 76 4.65 7.73 18.03
C ASP A 76 3.20 8.22 18.10
N PHE A 77 2.37 7.53 18.89
CA PHE A 77 0.97 7.90 19.07
C PHE A 77 0.77 9.09 20.01
N ASP A 78 1.79 9.46 20.80
CA ASP A 78 1.76 10.64 21.65
C ASP A 78 2.02 11.91 20.83
N ASN A 79 2.76 11.79 19.72
CA ASN A 79 2.97 12.86 18.74
C ASN A 79 2.17 12.64 17.44
N GLN A 80 0.86 12.85 17.53
CA GLN A 80 -0.07 12.60 16.43
C GLN A 80 0.19 13.46 15.18
N GLU A 81 0.66 14.70 15.35
CA GLU A 81 0.90 15.62 14.22
C GLU A 81 2.05 15.11 13.35
N GLU A 82 3.17 14.73 13.95
CA GLU A 82 4.32 14.19 13.22
C GLU A 82 4.00 12.82 12.61
N LEU A 83 3.27 11.97 13.34
CA LEU A 83 2.84 10.67 12.82
C LEU A 83 1.96 10.83 11.57
N LEU A 84 0.98 11.74 11.61
CA LEU A 84 0.12 12.03 10.47
C LEU A 84 0.93 12.56 9.28
N LYS A 85 1.89 13.45 9.53
CA LYS A 85 2.76 13.99 8.48
C LYS A 85 3.55 12.88 7.79
N ILE A 86 4.21 12.00 8.54
CA ILE A 86 4.96 10.85 8.00
C ILE A 86 4.05 9.97 7.13
N ILE A 87 2.85 9.66 7.63
CA ILE A 87 1.87 8.83 6.91
C ILE A 87 1.43 9.49 5.60
N VAL A 88 1.03 10.77 5.64
CA VAL A 88 0.53 11.49 4.47
C VAL A 88 1.61 11.68 3.42
N GLU A 89 2.82 12.10 3.82
CA GLU A 89 3.95 12.27 2.89
C GLU A 89 4.34 10.93 2.23
N GLY A 90 4.40 9.85 3.02
CA GLY A 90 4.73 8.53 2.51
C GLY A 90 3.66 7.97 1.57
N ILE A 91 2.38 8.21 1.85
CA ILE A 91 1.28 7.86 0.94
C ILE A 91 1.38 8.66 -0.36
N GLY A 92 1.67 9.95 -0.29
CA GLY A 92 1.84 10.81 -1.48
C GLY A 92 2.91 10.28 -2.42
N LYS A 93 4.11 10.01 -1.89
CA LYS A 93 5.21 9.41 -2.66
C LYS A 93 4.83 8.04 -3.24
N PHE A 94 4.17 7.20 -2.44
CA PHE A 94 3.72 5.88 -2.92
C PHE A 94 2.73 5.99 -4.08
N ILE A 95 1.78 6.93 -4.00
CA ILE A 95 0.84 7.20 -5.09
C ILE A 95 1.60 7.61 -6.35
N GLU A 96 2.50 8.59 -6.25
CA GLU A 96 3.30 9.07 -7.38
C GLU A 96 4.05 7.93 -8.06
N ASP A 97 4.74 7.10 -7.29
CA ASP A 97 5.46 5.92 -7.80
C ASP A 97 4.52 4.98 -8.54
N ILE A 98 3.41 4.57 -7.91
CA ILE A 98 2.46 3.62 -8.49
C ILE A 98 1.83 4.16 -9.78
N TYR A 99 1.44 5.42 -9.81
CA TYR A 99 0.87 6.02 -11.02
C TYR A 99 1.91 6.16 -12.14
N GLY A 100 3.16 6.49 -11.81
CA GLY A 100 4.26 6.46 -12.79
C GLY A 100 4.41 5.07 -13.43
N TYR A 101 4.26 4.00 -12.66
CA TYR A 101 4.34 2.63 -13.20
C TYR A 101 3.08 2.16 -13.96
N ILE A 102 1.88 2.58 -13.55
CA ILE A 102 0.59 2.08 -14.10
C ILE A 102 0.06 2.93 -15.26
N LEU A 103 0.40 4.22 -15.36
CA LEU A 103 -0.07 5.10 -16.44
C LEU A 103 0.92 5.22 -17.61
N GLU A 104 2.21 4.95 -17.41
CA GLU A 104 3.21 5.00 -18.49
C GLU A 104 3.29 3.71 -19.31
N LYS A 105 2.45 2.70 -19.02
CA LYS A 105 2.36 1.41 -19.73
C LYS A 105 0.92 1.00 -19.97
#